data_AF-A0A0R2WQ24-F1
#
_entry.id   AF-A0A0R2WQ24-F1
#
_cell.length_a   1.000
_cell.length_b   1.000
_cell.length_c   1.000
_cell.angle_alpha   90.00
_cell.angle_beta   90.00
_cell.angle_gamma   90.00
#
_symmetry.space_group_name_H-M   'P 1'
#
loop_
_entity.id
_entity.type
_entity.pdbx_description
1 polymer ?
#
loop_
_entity_poly.entity_id
_entity_poly.type
_entity_poly.pdbx_seq_one_letter_code
_entity_poly.pdbx_strand_id
1 'polypeptide(L)'
;MQHMFKYFISIIAMFVLAETVAQEQKIDTLSTDKDSIVYKSPYGIRIGIDISKPIKGFIGDSYTGLELVADYRIKKRLFIATEIGFEEETTQEYYTNSTAKGTYIRMGFNYNAYENWLDMNNEIFVGYRYGLSFFEQKINNFTPNVNTSYFPANPI
;
A
#
# COMPACT_ATOMS: atom_id res chain seq x y z
N MET A 1 24.31 16.78 24.06
CA MET A 1 23.73 17.59 22.96
C MET A 1 22.33 17.05 22.72
N GLN A 2 21.30 17.68 23.30
CA GLN A 2 19.90 17.23 23.18
C GLN A 2 19.30 17.82 21.90
N HIS A 3 19.02 16.98 20.91
CA HIS A 3 18.26 17.39 19.73
C HIS A 3 16.78 17.46 20.11
N MET A 4 16.26 18.67 20.22
CA MET A 4 14.87 18.93 20.55
C MET A 4 14.00 18.81 19.30
N PHE A 5 13.04 17.87 19.30
CA PHE A 5 12.08 17.58 18.23
C PHE A 5 11.02 18.70 18.06
N LYS A 6 11.46 19.93 17.80
CA LYS A 6 10.61 21.13 17.71
C LYS A 6 9.55 21.06 16.61
N TYR A 7 9.79 20.28 15.55
CA TYR A 7 8.90 20.21 14.39
C TYR A 7 7.89 19.04 14.44
N PHE A 8 8.13 18.01 15.25
CA PHE A 8 7.21 16.86 15.34
C PHE A 8 5.95 17.17 16.16
N ILE A 9 6.07 17.99 17.20
CA ILE A 9 4.94 18.38 18.06
C ILE A 9 3.91 19.23 17.28
N SER A 10 4.37 20.03 16.31
CA SER A 10 3.50 20.92 15.53
C SER A 10 2.59 20.18 14.55
N ILE A 11 3.02 19.02 14.01
CA ILE A 11 2.22 18.24 13.06
C ILE A 11 1.10 17.49 13.79
N ILE A 12 1.35 17.00 15.01
CA ILE A 12 0.36 16.30 15.82
C ILE A 12 -0.78 17.24 16.24
N ALA A 13 -0.47 18.51 16.54
CA ALA A 13 -1.47 19.52 16.91
C ALA A 13 -2.46 19.82 15.77
N MET A 14 -2.08 19.62 14.51
CA MET A 14 -2.95 19.88 13.35
C MET A 14 -4.00 18.76 13.15
N PHE A 15 -3.76 17.54 13.66
CA PHE A 15 -4.71 16.43 13.58
C PHE A 15 -5.74 16.39 14.71
N VAL A 16 -5.56 17.16 15.78
CA VAL A 16 -6.50 17.19 16.93
C VAL A 16 -7.71 18.11 16.67
N LEU A 17 -7.69 18.94 15.63
CA LEU A 17 -8.73 19.95 15.37
C LEU A 17 -9.80 19.52 14.35
N ALA A 18 -9.82 18.27 13.90
CA ALA A 18 -10.75 17.78 12.88
C ALA A 18 -11.93 16.96 13.42
N GLU A 19 -12.28 17.06 14.71
CA GLU A 19 -13.53 16.51 15.23
C GLU A 19 -14.64 17.55 15.23
N THR A 20 -15.15 17.90 14.04
CA THR A 20 -16.46 18.55 13.93
C THR A 20 -17.52 17.48 14.10
N VAL A 21 -18.01 17.30 15.33
CA VAL A 21 -19.22 16.54 15.60
C VAL A 21 -20.41 17.39 15.13
N ALA A 22 -20.90 17.15 13.91
CA ALA A 22 -22.19 17.68 13.50
C ALA A 22 -23.25 17.00 14.37
N GLN A 23 -23.89 17.78 15.24
CA GLN A 23 -24.93 17.28 16.14
C GLN A 23 -26.21 17.05 15.32
N GLU A 24 -26.44 15.80 14.92
CA GLU A 24 -27.69 15.40 14.29
C GLU A 24 -28.83 15.54 15.32
N GLN A 25 -29.89 16.26 14.95
CA GLN A 25 -31.08 16.40 15.81
C GLN A 25 -31.67 15.02 16.10
N LYS A 26 -31.92 14.73 17.38
CA LYS A 26 -32.72 13.56 17.77
C LYS A 26 -34.12 13.70 17.19
N ILE A 27 -34.40 12.97 16.12
CA ILE A 27 -35.76 12.68 15.69
C ILE A 27 -36.33 11.71 16.73
N ASP A 28 -37.23 12.19 17.57
CA ASP A 28 -38.00 11.37 18.49
C ASP A 28 -38.93 10.49 17.65
N THR A 29 -38.45 9.31 17.27
CA THR A 29 -39.22 8.33 16.51
C THR A 29 -39.92 7.41 17.49
N LEU A 30 -41.25 7.53 17.50
CA LEU A 30 -42.21 6.54 17.97
C LEU A 30 -41.66 5.12 17.80
N SER A 31 -41.61 4.38 18.90
CA SER A 31 -41.25 2.97 18.97
C SER A 31 -42.16 2.15 18.07
N THR A 32 -41.73 1.98 16.83
CA THR A 32 -42.29 1.01 15.90
C THR A 32 -41.55 -0.29 16.19
N ASP A 33 -42.27 -1.32 16.60
CA ASP A 33 -41.72 -2.65 16.82
C ASP A 33 -40.88 -3.05 15.60
N LYS A 34 -39.57 -3.22 15.83
CA LYS A 34 -38.64 -3.71 14.80
C LYS A 34 -38.94 -5.18 14.55
N ASP A 35 -39.92 -5.45 13.71
CA ASP A 35 -39.90 -6.69 12.95
C ASP A 35 -38.81 -6.56 11.88
N SER A 36 -37.55 -6.81 12.29
CA SER A 36 -36.40 -6.76 11.40
C SER A 36 -35.68 -8.09 11.43
N ILE A 37 -35.73 -8.79 10.31
CA ILE A 37 -34.88 -9.95 10.02
C ILE A 37 -33.42 -9.44 10.08
N VAL A 38 -32.66 -9.83 11.10
CA VAL A 38 -31.28 -9.37 11.27
C VAL A 38 -30.39 -10.10 10.25
N TYR A 39 -30.07 -9.42 9.15
CA TYR A 39 -29.17 -9.96 8.13
C TYR A 39 -27.72 -9.92 8.62
N LYS A 40 -27.15 -11.09 8.91
CA LYS A 40 -25.74 -11.23 9.30
C LYS A 40 -24.88 -11.43 8.06
N SER A 41 -24.02 -10.46 7.74
CA SER A 41 -23.03 -10.61 6.68
C SER A 41 -21.92 -11.57 7.14
N PRO A 42 -21.49 -12.54 6.31
CA PRO A 42 -20.41 -13.44 6.68
C PRO A 42 -19.08 -12.69 6.79
N TYR A 43 -18.31 -13.04 7.82
CA TYR A 43 -16.89 -12.71 7.90
C TYR A 43 -16.12 -13.61 6.94
N GLY A 44 -15.16 -13.05 6.20
CA GLY A 44 -14.46 -13.78 5.16
C GLY A 44 -13.02 -13.34 4.99
N ILE A 45 -12.20 -14.27 4.52
CA ILE A 45 -10.86 -14.04 4.01
C ILE A 45 -10.98 -13.91 2.50
N ARG A 46 -10.34 -12.90 1.92
CA ARG A 46 -10.13 -12.78 0.48
C ARG A 46 -8.65 -12.99 0.20
N ILE A 47 -8.35 -13.82 -0.80
CA ILE A 47 -6.99 -14.06 -1.26
C ILE A 47 -6.99 -13.79 -2.75
N GLY A 48 -5.96 -13.12 -3.24
CA GLY A 48 -5.83 -12.76 -4.64
C GLY A 48 -4.37 -12.65 -5.05
N ILE A 49 -4.20 -12.38 -6.34
CA ILE A 49 -2.91 -12.10 -6.96
C ILE A 49 -3.07 -10.77 -7.69
N ASP A 50 -2.11 -9.87 -7.52
CA ASP A 50 -2.05 -8.66 -8.32
C ASP A 50 -1.45 -8.99 -9.69
N ILE A 51 -2.32 -9.05 -10.68
CA ILE A 51 -1.97 -9.33 -12.08
C ILE A 51 -1.23 -8.17 -12.75
N SER A 52 -1.22 -6.98 -12.14
CA SER A 52 -0.50 -5.83 -12.70
C SER A 52 1.00 -6.09 -12.78
N LYS A 53 1.58 -6.85 -11.84
CA LYS A 53 3.02 -7.16 -11.81
C LYS A 53 3.44 -8.06 -12.97
N PRO A 54 2.79 -9.23 -13.23
CA PRO A 54 3.09 -10.01 -14.43
C PRO A 54 2.84 -9.25 -15.73
N ILE A 55 1.77 -8.44 -15.81
CA ILE A 55 1.48 -7.63 -17.00
C ILE A 55 2.60 -6.61 -17.26
N LYS A 56 3.09 -5.92 -16.22
CA LYS A 56 4.24 -5.00 -16.33
C LYS A 56 5.46 -5.72 -16.89
N GLY A 57 5.75 -6.94 -16.43
CA GLY A 57 6.87 -7.74 -16.94
C GLY A 57 6.67 -8.28 -18.34
N PHE A 58 5.43 -8.50 -18.76
CA PHE A 58 5.13 -8.87 -20.15
C PHE A 58 5.29 -7.69 -21.13
N ILE A 59 5.02 -6.46 -20.67
CA ILE A 59 5.15 -5.25 -21.49
C ILE A 59 6.61 -4.77 -21.52
N GLY A 60 7.38 -4.97 -20.45
CA GLY A 60 8.76 -4.54 -20.33
C GLY A 60 9.70 -5.68 -19.95
N ASP A 61 10.64 -6.01 -20.84
CA ASP A 61 11.61 -7.10 -20.67
C ASP A 61 12.53 -6.95 -19.45
N SER A 62 12.60 -5.76 -18.86
CA SER A 62 13.50 -5.45 -17.74
C SER A 62 12.88 -5.63 -16.36
N TYR A 63 11.61 -6.06 -16.27
CA TYR A 63 10.88 -6.20 -15.02
C TYR A 63 10.28 -7.60 -14.88
N THR A 64 10.38 -8.18 -13.69
CA THR A 64 9.58 -9.35 -13.31
C THR A 64 9.06 -9.18 -11.89
N GLY A 65 7.84 -9.62 -11.64
CA GLY A 65 7.27 -9.51 -10.31
C GLY A 65 5.97 -10.27 -10.14
N LEU A 66 5.70 -10.63 -8.90
CA LEU A 66 4.49 -11.31 -8.47
C LEU A 66 4.11 -10.80 -7.08
N GLU A 67 2.83 -10.50 -6.89
CA GLU A 67 2.32 -10.02 -5.62
C GLU A 67 1.04 -10.78 -5.25
N LEU A 68 1.02 -11.29 -4.03
CA LEU A 68 -0.11 -11.95 -3.41
C LEU A 68 -0.77 -10.98 -2.44
N VAL A 69 -2.10 -10.93 -2.49
CA VAL A 69 -2.90 -10.06 -1.63
C VAL A 69 -3.84 -10.90 -0.77
N ALA A 70 -3.99 -10.53 0.49
CA ALA A 70 -4.84 -11.20 1.46
C ALA A 70 -5.54 -10.17 2.34
N ASP A 71 -6.87 -10.19 2.33
CA ASP A 71 -7.69 -9.33 3.17
C ASP A 71 -8.54 -10.13 4.15
N TYR A 72 -8.62 -9.67 5.38
CA TYR A 72 -9.47 -10.24 6.41
C TYR A 72 -10.49 -9.22 6.91
N ARG A 73 -11.78 -9.54 6.79
CA ARG A 73 -12.88 -8.67 7.26
C ARG A 73 -12.98 -8.73 8.79
N ILE A 74 -12.72 -7.62 9.48
CA ILE A 74 -12.94 -7.51 10.94
C ILE A 74 -14.31 -6.92 11.27
N LYS A 75 -14.78 -5.94 10.49
CA LYS A 75 -16.10 -5.31 10.65
C LYS A 75 -16.77 -5.19 9.28
N LYS A 76 -18.07 -4.88 9.25
CA LYS A 76 -18.85 -4.72 8.00
C LYS A 76 -18.15 -3.82 6.96
N ARG A 77 -17.44 -2.78 7.42
CA ARG A 77 -16.70 -1.83 6.57
C ARG A 77 -15.19 -1.81 6.82
N LEU A 78 -14.63 -2.69 7.64
CA LEU A 78 -13.21 -2.65 8.00
C LEU A 78 -12.53 -3.98 7.73
N PHE A 79 -11.44 -3.93 6.98
CA PHE A 79 -10.63 -5.07 6.58
C PHE A 79 -9.18 -4.85 6.99
N ILE A 80 -8.50 -5.87 7.48
CA ILE A 80 -7.04 -5.93 7.51
C ILE A 80 -6.61 -6.34 6.12
N ALA A 81 -5.62 -5.66 5.56
CA ALA A 81 -5.04 -5.97 4.27
C ALA A 81 -3.56 -6.30 4.44
N THR A 82 -3.14 -7.39 3.82
CA THR A 82 -1.75 -7.87 3.81
C THR A 82 -1.36 -8.22 2.39
N GLU A 83 -0.22 -7.72 1.94
CA GLU A 83 0.26 -7.88 0.57
C GLU A 83 1.72 -8.33 0.66
N ILE A 84 2.09 -9.37 -0.06
CA ILE A 84 3.44 -9.91 -0.10
C ILE A 84 3.84 -10.01 -1.55
N GLY A 85 4.93 -9.36 -1.93
CA GLY A 85 5.38 -9.36 -3.31
C GLY A 85 6.87 -9.57 -3.45
N PHE A 86 7.25 -10.14 -4.58
CA PHE A 86 8.61 -10.26 -5.05
C PHE A 86 8.73 -9.45 -6.35
N GLU A 87 9.76 -8.63 -6.45
CA GLU A 87 10.04 -7.81 -7.63
C GLU A 87 11.53 -7.82 -7.96
N GLU A 88 11.82 -7.87 -9.25
CA GLU A 88 13.14 -7.69 -9.81
C GLU A 88 13.04 -6.73 -11.00
N GLU A 89 13.84 -5.67 -10.97
CA GLU A 89 13.87 -4.64 -12.00
C GLU A 89 15.31 -4.32 -12.38
N THR A 90 15.61 -4.34 -13.67
CA THR A 90 16.89 -3.90 -14.23
C THR A 90 16.74 -2.52 -14.85
N THR A 91 17.44 -1.55 -14.28
CA THR A 91 17.46 -0.17 -14.79
C THR A 91 18.70 0.02 -15.66
N GLN A 92 18.48 0.46 -16.90
CA GLN A 92 19.51 0.76 -17.88
C GLN A 92 19.63 2.27 -18.05
N GLU A 93 20.72 2.85 -17.58
CA GLU A 93 21.08 4.26 -17.77
C GLU A 93 22.31 4.38 -18.68
N TYR A 94 22.60 5.58 -19.17
CA TYR A 94 23.72 5.82 -20.10
C TYR A 94 25.10 5.38 -19.56
N TYR A 95 25.31 5.44 -18.24
CA TYR A 95 26.60 5.16 -17.60
C TYR A 95 26.54 4.08 -16.52
N THR A 96 25.34 3.54 -16.26
CA THR A 96 25.12 2.56 -15.18
C THR A 96 24.02 1.59 -15.59
N ASN A 97 24.27 0.31 -15.36
CA ASN A 97 23.26 -0.74 -15.42
C ASN A 97 23.20 -1.38 -14.05
N SER A 98 22.02 -1.40 -13.43
CA SER A 98 21.83 -2.03 -12.13
C SER A 98 20.54 -2.83 -12.07
N THR A 99 20.61 -3.98 -11.42
CA THR A 99 19.45 -4.82 -11.11
C THR A 99 19.15 -4.72 -9.62
N ALA A 100 17.92 -4.37 -9.27
CA ALA A 100 17.41 -4.46 -7.92
C ALA A 100 16.42 -5.62 -7.85
N LYS A 101 16.63 -6.55 -6.91
CA LYS A 101 15.72 -7.67 -6.66
C LYS A 101 15.39 -7.76 -5.18
N GLY A 102 14.16 -8.09 -4.85
CA GLY A 102 13.76 -8.14 -3.46
C GLY A 102 12.34 -8.60 -3.21
N THR A 103 12.04 -8.75 -1.93
CA THR A 103 10.71 -9.08 -1.43
C THR A 103 10.25 -7.96 -0.52
N TYR A 104 8.96 -7.65 -0.57
CA TYR A 104 8.33 -6.75 0.36
C TYR A 104 7.08 -7.37 0.96
N ILE A 105 6.73 -6.84 2.13
CA ILE A 105 5.49 -7.10 2.80
C ILE A 105 4.84 -5.77 3.15
N ARG A 106 3.57 -5.62 2.83
CA ARG A 106 2.75 -4.46 3.19
C ARG A 106 1.61 -4.95 4.06
N MET A 107 1.37 -4.28 5.17
CA MET A 107 0.27 -4.56 6.08
C MET A 107 -0.48 -3.28 6.39
N GLY A 108 -1.79 -3.37 6.56
CA GLY A 108 -2.59 -2.21 6.91
C GLY A 108 -4.08 -2.53 6.98
N PHE A 109 -4.90 -1.52 6.71
CA PHE A 109 -6.34 -1.64 6.79
C PHE A 109 -7.04 -0.94 5.63
N ASN A 110 -8.20 -1.46 5.24
CA ASN A 110 -9.12 -0.87 4.28
C ASN A 110 -10.43 -0.53 4.98
N TYR A 111 -10.91 0.69 4.76
CA TYR A 111 -12.25 1.11 5.12
C TYR A 111 -13.12 1.19 3.87
N ASN A 112 -14.17 0.37 3.80
CA ASN A 112 -15.13 0.38 2.72
C ASN A 112 -16.04 1.61 2.83
N ALA A 113 -15.76 2.61 1.99
CA ALA A 113 -16.54 3.84 1.88
C ALA A 113 -17.86 3.62 1.13
N TYR A 114 -18.04 2.49 0.44
CA TYR A 114 -19.28 2.16 -0.26
C TYR A 114 -20.31 1.53 0.68
N GLU A 115 -21.59 1.83 0.43
CA GLU A 115 -22.73 1.21 1.11
C GLU A 115 -23.19 0.01 0.27
N ASN A 116 -22.73 -1.18 0.63
CA ASN A 116 -23.17 -2.41 -0.04
C ASN A 116 -24.67 -2.66 0.21
N TRP A 117 -25.42 -2.96 -0.84
CA TRP A 117 -26.78 -3.51 -0.72
C TRP A 117 -26.74 -4.93 -0.14
N LEU A 118 -27.92 -5.48 0.16
CA LEU A 118 -28.05 -6.85 0.64
C LEU A 118 -27.29 -7.80 -0.30
N ASP A 119 -26.44 -8.67 0.26
CA ASP A 119 -25.56 -9.61 -0.45
C ASP A 119 -24.41 -9.05 -1.31
N MET A 120 -24.20 -7.73 -1.35
CA MET A 120 -23.03 -7.18 -2.04
C MET A 120 -21.77 -7.28 -1.20
N ASN A 121 -20.68 -7.75 -1.81
CA ASN A 121 -19.33 -7.82 -1.22
C ASN A 121 -18.33 -6.88 -1.91
N ASN A 122 -18.83 -5.90 -2.67
CA ASN A 122 -18.01 -4.93 -3.36
C ASN A 122 -17.31 -4.01 -2.36
N GLU A 123 -16.18 -3.45 -2.77
CA GLU A 123 -15.42 -2.56 -1.92
C GLU A 123 -14.92 -1.38 -2.74
N ILE A 124 -15.33 -0.18 -2.36
CA ILE A 124 -14.66 1.05 -2.74
C ILE A 124 -14.04 1.55 -1.45
N PHE A 125 -12.73 1.42 -1.33
CA PHE A 125 -12.07 1.63 -0.05
C PHE A 125 -11.09 2.79 -0.07
N VAL A 126 -10.94 3.38 1.10
CA VAL A 126 -9.77 4.18 1.48
C VAL A 126 -9.02 3.36 2.51
N GLY A 127 -7.72 3.23 2.33
CA GLY A 127 -6.89 2.40 3.19
C GLY A 127 -5.55 3.04 3.49
N TYR A 128 -4.93 2.53 4.54
CA TYR A 128 -3.55 2.83 4.88
C TYR A 128 -2.73 1.55 4.80
N ARG A 129 -1.49 1.66 4.33
CA ARG A 129 -0.53 0.57 4.23
C ARG A 129 0.80 0.99 4.83
N TYR A 130 1.39 0.11 5.61
CA TYR A 130 2.75 0.20 6.08
C TYR A 130 3.56 -0.92 5.45
N GLY A 131 4.66 -0.57 4.78
CA GLY A 131 5.47 -1.49 3.99
C GLY A 131 6.87 -1.67 4.57
N LEU A 132 7.37 -2.90 4.53
CA LEU A 132 8.76 -3.26 4.76
C LEU A 132 9.29 -3.98 3.52
N SER A 133 10.50 -3.65 3.10
CA SER A 133 11.12 -4.18 1.88
C SER A 133 12.55 -4.62 2.18
N PHE A 134 12.91 -5.80 1.68
CA PHE A 134 14.25 -6.36 1.74
C PHE A 134 14.72 -6.56 0.30
N PHE A 135 15.72 -5.80 -0.10
CA PHE A 135 16.22 -5.82 -1.46
C PHE A 135 17.74 -5.89 -1.50
N GLU A 136 18.23 -6.55 -2.54
CA GLU A 136 19.62 -6.60 -2.92
C GLU A 136 19.76 -5.82 -4.22
N GLN A 137 20.74 -4.91 -4.27
CA GLN A 137 21.06 -4.16 -5.47
C GLN A 137 22.41 -4.64 -6.01
N LYS A 138 22.43 -5.01 -7.29
CA LYS A 138 23.62 -5.40 -8.03
C LYS A 138 23.89 -4.38 -9.14
N ILE A 139 25.11 -3.85 -9.18
CA ILE A 139 25.58 -3.07 -10.33
C ILE A 139 26.13 -4.07 -11.35
N ASN A 140 25.54 -4.08 -12.56
CA ASN A 140 25.94 -4.95 -13.66
C ASN A 140 27.03 -4.31 -14.51
N ASN A 141 26.93 -3.00 -14.75
CA ASN A 141 27.99 -2.22 -15.33
C ASN A 141 28.03 -0.81 -14.74
N PHE A 142 29.22 -0.23 -14.69
CA PHE A 142 29.40 1.19 -14.34
C PHE A 142 30.55 1.79 -15.15
N THR A 143 30.30 2.95 -15.77
CA THR A 143 31.33 3.73 -16.46
C THR A 143 31.70 4.95 -15.60
N PRO A 144 32.92 5.03 -15.04
CA PRO A 144 33.34 6.18 -14.26
C PRO A 144 33.38 7.46 -15.09
N ASN A 145 32.84 8.55 -14.56
CA ASN A 145 32.97 9.87 -15.17
C ASN A 145 34.34 10.50 -14.82
N VAL A 146 35.34 10.24 -15.66
CA VAL A 146 36.71 10.75 -15.50
C VAL A 146 37.05 11.76 -16.59
N ASN A 147 37.50 12.95 -16.18
CA ASN A 147 37.90 14.05 -17.08
C ASN A 147 39.44 14.12 -17.26
N THR A 148 40.13 12.99 -17.07
CA THR A 148 41.59 12.94 -17.12
C THR A 148 42.03 11.77 -17.99
N SER A 149 43.11 11.96 -18.75
CA SER A 149 43.72 10.88 -19.56
C SER A 149 44.49 9.86 -18.70
N TYR A 150 44.66 10.13 -17.40
CA TYR A 150 45.50 9.34 -16.49
C TYR A 150 44.77 8.10 -15.94
N PHE A 151 43.44 8.16 -15.84
CA PHE A 151 42.59 7.02 -15.49
C PHE A 151 41.58 6.79 -16.62
N PRO A 152 41.64 5.68 -17.37
CA PRO A 152 40.69 5.42 -18.44
C PRO A 152 39.30 5.10 -17.90
N ALA A 153 38.26 5.62 -18.56
CA ALA A 153 36.84 5.36 -18.26
C ALA A 153 36.39 3.99 -18.78
N ASN A 154 37.07 2.91 -18.37
CA ASN A 154 36.67 1.58 -18.80
C ASN A 154 35.41 1.15 -18.01
N PRO A 155 34.36 0.66 -18.69
CA PRO A 155 33.22 0.07 -18.00
C PRO A 155 33.68 -1.18 -17.23
N ILE A 156 33.23 -1.28 -15.99
CA ILE A 156 33.45 -2.42 -15.10
C ILE A 156 32.14 -3.19 -14.97
#